data_AF-A0A061N7C1-F1
#
_entry.id   AF-A0A061N7C1-F1
#
_cell.length_a   1.000
_cell.length_b   1.000
_cell.length_c   1.000
_cell.angle_alpha   90.00
_cell.angle_beta   90.00
_cell.angle_gamma   90.00
#
_symmetry.space_group_name_H-M   'P 1'
#
loop_
_entity.id
_entity.type
_entity.pdbx_description
1 polymer ?
#
loop_
_entity_poly.entity_id
_entity_poly.type
_entity_poly.pdbx_seq_one_letter_code
_entity_poly.pdbx_strand_id
1 'polypeptide(L)'
;MWDGPIESMIEANLWVRTSDRIKLVVGEFDAFTFDELFEKTKALPWEDFIPVYGEFPVDGRSVKSTLFSISDCQRIVKKAVVERLKETYNQEWFKEDGPKFQLEVALLKDKATLTIDTSGEGFISVAIVDYTTVLH
;
A
#
# COMPACT_ATOMS: atom_id res chain seq x y z
N MET A 1 -5.88 -7.83 13.41
CA MET A 1 -6.08 -8.05 11.97
C MET A 1 -7.46 -8.65 11.82
N TRP A 2 -8.29 -8.07 10.97
CA TRP A 2 -9.67 -8.50 10.72
C TRP A 2 -9.76 -8.82 9.23
N ASP A 3 -10.39 -9.94 8.88
CA ASP A 3 -10.61 -10.38 7.50
C ASP A 3 -12.09 -10.22 7.16
N GLY A 4 -12.40 -9.54 6.06
CA GLY A 4 -13.74 -9.48 5.50
C GLY A 4 -13.84 -8.56 4.28
N PRO A 5 -15.06 -8.43 3.72
CA PRO A 5 -15.26 -7.85 2.39
C PRO A 5 -15.14 -6.31 2.37
N ILE A 6 -14.95 -5.73 1.19
CA ILE A 6 -14.63 -4.30 1.01
C ILE A 6 -15.71 -3.37 1.60
N GLU A 7 -16.97 -3.81 1.59
CA GLU A 7 -18.11 -3.11 2.17
C GLU A 7 -17.93 -2.91 3.67
N SER A 8 -17.45 -3.92 4.38
CA SER A 8 -17.20 -3.82 5.81
C SER A 8 -16.02 -2.89 6.14
N MET A 9 -15.07 -2.74 5.22
CA MET A 9 -13.99 -1.76 5.36
C MET A 9 -14.51 -0.32 5.10
N ILE A 10 -15.47 -0.13 4.20
CA ILE A 10 -16.18 1.16 4.02
C ILE A 10 -17.02 1.49 5.27
N GLU A 11 -17.78 0.53 5.80
CA GLU A 11 -18.54 0.69 7.04
C GLU A 11 -17.62 1.00 8.22
N ALA A 12 -16.49 0.30 8.34
CA ALA A 12 -15.51 0.60 9.38
C ALA A 12 -15.00 2.05 9.28
N ASN A 13 -14.71 2.56 8.09
CA ASN A 13 -14.28 3.95 7.90
C ASN A 13 -15.37 4.96 8.31
N LEU A 14 -16.65 4.61 8.14
CA LEU A 14 -17.78 5.47 8.51
C LEU A 14 -18.11 5.42 10.02
N TRP A 15 -17.91 4.26 10.67
CA TRP A 15 -18.42 4.00 12.03
C TRP A 15 -17.37 4.00 13.13
N VAL A 16 -16.08 3.97 12.81
CA VAL A 16 -15.01 3.96 13.81
C VAL A 16 -14.76 5.36 14.35
N ARG A 17 -15.30 5.65 15.54
CA ARG A 17 -15.15 6.93 16.25
C ARG A 17 -13.81 7.10 17.00
N THR A 18 -12.92 6.10 16.97
CA THR A 18 -11.77 6.02 17.91
C THR A 18 -10.53 5.28 17.38
N SER A 19 -10.37 5.07 16.07
CA SER A 19 -9.10 4.55 15.52
C SER A 19 -8.41 5.59 14.67
N ASP A 20 -7.10 5.71 14.85
CA ASP A 20 -6.27 6.73 14.23
C ASP A 20 -6.06 6.57 12.72
N ARG A 21 -6.52 5.47 12.07
CA ARG A 21 -6.70 5.24 10.61
C ARG A 21 -6.96 3.76 10.31
N ILE A 22 -7.76 3.44 9.28
CA ILE A 22 -7.94 2.07 8.78
C ILE A 22 -6.90 1.78 7.69
N LYS A 23 -6.10 0.74 7.91
CA LYS A 23 -5.03 0.31 7.01
C LYS A 23 -5.36 -1.06 6.43
N LEU A 24 -5.22 -1.18 5.11
CA LEU A 24 -5.23 -2.45 4.41
C LEU A 24 -3.82 -3.05 4.45
N VAL A 25 -3.71 -4.31 4.85
CA VAL A 25 -2.44 -5.05 4.79
C VAL A 25 -2.32 -5.70 3.42
N VAL A 26 -1.34 -5.27 2.63
CA VAL A 26 -1.08 -5.80 1.28
C VAL A 26 -0.23 -7.07 1.36
N GLY A 27 0.70 -7.12 2.32
CA GLY A 27 1.53 -8.29 2.54
C GLY A 27 2.39 -8.21 3.79
N GLU A 28 2.79 -9.37 4.28
CA GLU A 28 3.74 -9.53 5.37
C GLU A 28 4.80 -10.57 5.02
N PHE A 29 6.06 -10.27 5.29
CA PHE A 29 7.17 -11.18 5.04
C PHE A 29 8.41 -10.79 5.83
N ASP A 30 9.30 -11.74 6.10
CA ASP A 30 10.60 -11.44 6.70
C ASP A 30 11.53 -10.84 5.63
N ALA A 31 12.34 -9.85 6.00
CA ALA A 31 13.33 -9.23 5.12
C ALA A 31 14.59 -8.86 5.91
N PHE A 32 15.70 -9.52 5.59
CA PHE A 32 17.00 -9.29 6.22
C PHE A 32 17.93 -8.43 5.35
N THR A 33 17.62 -8.32 4.06
CA THR A 33 18.38 -7.53 3.09
C THR A 33 17.47 -6.61 2.29
N PHE A 34 18.07 -5.56 1.73
CA PHE A 34 17.35 -4.62 0.86
C PHE A 34 16.87 -5.28 -0.44
N ASP A 35 17.60 -6.26 -0.96
CA ASP A 35 17.19 -7.03 -2.14
C ASP A 35 15.98 -7.92 -1.83
N GLU A 36 15.95 -8.57 -0.66
CA GLU A 36 14.76 -9.32 -0.21
C GLU A 36 13.55 -8.41 -0.04
N LEU A 37 13.73 -7.23 0.56
CA LEU A 37 12.66 -6.24 0.69
C LEU A 37 12.14 -5.83 -0.69
N PHE A 38 13.03 -5.61 -1.66
CA PHE A 38 12.65 -5.23 -3.02
C PHE A 38 11.84 -6.34 -3.72
N GLU A 39 12.41 -7.55 -3.83
CA GLU A 39 11.79 -8.66 -4.58
C GLU A 39 10.46 -9.09 -3.96
N LYS A 40 10.40 -9.21 -2.63
CA LYS A 40 9.16 -9.59 -1.94
C LYS A 40 8.09 -8.51 -2.00
N THR A 41 8.48 -7.23 -1.96
CA THR A 41 7.53 -6.13 -2.19
C THR A 41 7.00 -6.16 -3.62
N LYS A 42 7.88 -6.36 -4.62
CA LYS A 42 7.50 -6.39 -6.04
C LYS A 42 6.53 -7.53 -6.36
N ALA A 43 6.64 -8.66 -5.66
CA ALA A 43 5.78 -9.82 -5.86
C ALA A 43 4.31 -9.63 -5.40
N LEU A 44 4.00 -8.59 -4.63
CA LEU A 44 2.64 -8.32 -4.17
C LEU A 44 1.77 -7.71 -5.30
N PRO A 45 0.44 -7.97 -5.30
CA PRO A 45 -0.47 -7.50 -6.35
C PRO A 45 -0.87 -6.03 -6.15
N TRP A 46 0.07 -5.11 -6.30
CA TRP A 46 -0.16 -3.67 -6.09
C TRP A 46 -1.19 -3.07 -7.05
N GLU A 47 -1.32 -3.63 -8.25
CA GLU A 47 -2.26 -3.24 -9.29
C GLU A 47 -3.74 -3.38 -8.88
N ASP A 48 -4.04 -4.22 -7.88
CA ASP A 48 -5.40 -4.42 -7.38
C ASP A 48 -5.87 -3.24 -6.53
N PHE A 49 -4.93 -2.38 -6.10
CA PHE A 49 -5.20 -1.29 -5.15
C PHE A 49 -4.79 0.08 -5.69
N ILE A 50 -3.74 0.16 -6.51
CA ILE A 50 -3.18 1.42 -7.00
C ILE A 50 -3.42 1.52 -8.50
N PRO A 51 -4.33 2.39 -8.97
CA PRO A 51 -4.58 2.59 -10.38
C PRO A 51 -3.37 3.25 -11.05
N VAL A 52 -3.31 3.16 -12.38
CA VAL A 52 -2.21 3.69 -13.22
C VAL A 52 -1.90 5.18 -13.02
N TYR A 53 -2.86 5.98 -12.55
CA TYR A 53 -2.68 7.42 -12.30
C TYR A 53 -2.49 7.75 -10.81
N GLY A 54 -2.54 6.76 -9.91
CA GLY A 54 -2.44 6.97 -8.46
C GLY A 54 -1.08 7.52 -8.03
N GLU A 55 -1.07 8.48 -7.11
CA GLU A 55 0.14 8.92 -6.41
C GLU A 55 0.31 8.05 -5.17
N PHE A 56 1.49 7.46 -4.96
CA PHE A 56 1.71 6.54 -3.84
C PHE A 56 2.94 6.91 -3.00
N PRO A 57 2.85 7.93 -2.12
CA PRO A 57 3.92 8.24 -1.18
C PRO A 57 4.13 7.07 -0.21
N VAL A 58 5.39 6.83 0.20
CA VAL A 58 5.76 5.73 1.10
C VAL A 58 6.31 6.30 2.40
N ASP A 59 5.65 5.99 3.52
CA ASP A 59 6.16 6.22 4.86
C ASP A 59 6.85 4.95 5.40
N GLY A 60 7.67 5.08 6.44
CA GLY A 60 8.49 3.98 6.94
C GLY A 60 8.74 4.02 8.44
N ARG A 61 8.75 2.84 9.05
CA ARG A 61 9.21 2.62 10.43
C ARG A 61 10.00 1.33 10.52
N SER A 62 11.07 1.34 11.30
CA SER A 62 11.89 0.16 11.54
C SER A 62 12.28 0.07 13.01
N VAL A 63 11.96 -1.06 13.65
CA VAL A 63 12.18 -1.28 15.08
C VAL A 63 12.78 -2.67 15.30
N LYS A 64 13.98 -2.70 15.89
CA LYS A 64 14.72 -3.95 16.18
C LYS A 64 14.92 -4.84 14.94
N SER A 65 15.15 -4.23 13.78
CA SER A 65 15.36 -4.93 12.51
C SER A 65 16.72 -4.56 11.92
N THR A 66 17.25 -5.48 11.12
CA THR A 66 18.51 -5.37 10.36
C THR A 66 18.45 -4.18 9.40
N LEU A 67 17.31 -4.00 8.72
CA LEU A 67 17.06 -2.85 7.84
C LEU A 67 16.58 -1.65 8.67
N PHE A 68 17.51 -0.97 9.34
CA PHE A 68 17.20 0.16 10.23
C PHE A 68 17.05 1.51 9.51
N SER A 69 17.60 1.65 8.29
CA SER A 69 17.54 2.89 7.52
C SER A 69 16.15 3.09 6.92
N ILE A 70 15.34 3.95 7.56
CA ILE A 70 13.96 4.23 7.17
C ILE A 70 13.90 4.80 5.75
N SER A 71 14.76 5.77 5.43
CA SER A 71 14.78 6.40 4.10
C SER A 71 15.13 5.42 2.98
N ASP A 72 16.01 4.45 3.25
CA ASP A 72 16.36 3.43 2.26
C ASP A 72 15.20 2.44 2.07
N CYS A 73 14.55 2.02 3.16
CA CYS A 73 13.36 1.17 3.09
C CYS A 73 12.25 1.84 2.27
N GLN A 74 11.96 3.13 2.51
CA GLN A 74 10.98 3.89 1.75
C GLN A 74 11.31 3.93 0.25
N ARG A 75 12.57 4.26 -0.10
CA ARG A 75 13.02 4.33 -1.50
C ARG A 75 12.94 2.97 -2.20
N ILE A 76 13.34 1.90 -1.52
CA ILE A 76 13.33 0.55 -2.07
C ILE A 76 11.91 0.06 -2.31
N VAL A 77 11.01 0.26 -1.34
CA VAL A 77 9.60 -0.10 -1.47
C VAL A 77 8.95 0.70 -2.59
N LYS A 78 9.15 2.02 -2.64
CA LYS A 78 8.65 2.86 -3.74
C LYS A 78 9.12 2.34 -5.09
N LYS A 79 10.40 2.00 -5.23
CA LYS A 79 10.96 1.45 -6.46
C LYS A 79 10.32 0.09 -6.81
N ALA A 80 10.16 -0.81 -5.85
CA ALA A 80 9.57 -2.13 -6.08
C ALA A 80 8.11 -2.02 -6.57
N VAL A 81 7.33 -1.13 -5.96
CA VAL A 81 5.94 -0.87 -6.38
C VAL A 81 5.90 -0.30 -7.79
N VAL A 82 6.75 0.69 -8.11
CA VAL A 82 6.85 1.24 -9.48
C VAL A 82 7.14 0.13 -10.48
N GLU A 83 8.14 -0.72 -10.22
CA GLU A 83 8.53 -1.78 -11.15
C GLU A 83 7.41 -2.82 -11.33
N ARG A 84 6.66 -3.17 -10.28
CA ARG A 84 5.47 -4.02 -10.39
C ARG A 84 4.40 -3.38 -11.28
N LEU A 85 4.06 -2.12 -11.03
CA LEU A 85 3.02 -1.43 -11.79
C LEU A 85 3.42 -1.22 -13.27
N LYS A 86 4.71 -1.00 -13.56
CA LYS A 86 5.22 -0.94 -14.94
C LYS A 86 4.97 -2.25 -15.70
N GLU A 87 5.24 -3.38 -15.05
CA GLU A 87 5.04 -4.71 -15.64
C GLU A 87 3.56 -4.97 -15.95
N THR A 88 2.65 -4.57 -15.05
CA THR A 88 1.21 -4.80 -15.22
C THR A 88 0.55 -3.83 -16.19
N TYR A 89 0.84 -2.53 -16.10
CA TYR A 89 0.20 -1.51 -16.94
C TYR A 89 0.93 -1.24 -18.27
N ASN A 90 2.07 -1.89 -18.50
CA ASN A 90 2.90 -1.73 -19.70
C ASN A 90 3.21 -0.26 -20.02
N GLN A 91 3.56 0.51 -18.99
CA GLN A 91 3.81 1.94 -19.09
C GLN A 91 5.15 2.28 -18.44
N GLU A 92 5.98 3.09 -19.11
CA GLU A 92 7.30 3.45 -18.57
C GLU A 92 7.24 4.65 -17.60
N TRP A 93 6.20 5.49 -17.71
CA TRP A 93 6.07 6.73 -16.95
C TRP A 93 4.68 6.87 -16.33
N PHE A 94 4.65 7.12 -15.03
CA PHE A 94 3.44 7.40 -14.25
C PHE A 94 3.31 8.92 -14.11
N LYS A 95 2.13 9.47 -14.42
CA LYS A 95 1.90 10.91 -14.28
C LYS A 95 1.76 11.36 -12.83
N GLU A 96 1.50 10.43 -11.89
CA GLU A 96 1.33 10.66 -10.45
C GLU A 96 0.46 11.90 -10.13
N ASP A 97 -0.55 12.16 -10.97
CA ASP A 97 -1.45 13.32 -10.92
C ASP A 97 -2.82 12.98 -10.32
N GLY A 98 -2.98 11.74 -9.85
CA GLY A 98 -4.21 11.19 -9.32
C GLY A 98 -4.32 11.18 -7.78
N PRO A 99 -5.29 10.40 -7.27
CA PRO A 99 -5.53 10.29 -5.83
C PRO A 99 -4.31 9.73 -5.09
N LYS A 100 -4.11 10.18 -3.84
CA LYS A 100 -3.01 9.71 -2.98
C LYS A 100 -3.37 8.39 -2.28
N PHE A 101 -2.55 7.37 -2.49
CA PHE A 101 -2.53 6.09 -1.81
C PHE A 101 -1.34 6.10 -0.84
N GLN A 102 -1.58 6.40 0.43
CA GLN A 102 -0.47 6.47 1.39
C GLN A 102 -0.02 5.06 1.77
N LEU A 103 1.18 4.68 1.36
CA LEU A 103 1.81 3.41 1.72
C LEU A 103 2.60 3.57 3.02
N GLU A 104 2.71 2.48 3.76
CA GLU A 104 3.63 2.35 4.90
C GLU A 104 4.38 1.02 4.82
N VAL A 105 5.70 1.09 4.99
CA VAL A 105 6.54 -0.07 5.30
C VAL A 105 6.90 -0.08 6.79
N ALA A 106 6.44 -1.11 7.48
CA ALA A 106 6.71 -1.30 8.91
C ALA A 106 7.58 -2.53 9.12
N LEU A 107 8.79 -2.35 9.64
CA LEU A 107 9.65 -3.46 10.05
C LEU A 107 9.68 -3.59 11.57
N LEU A 108 9.39 -4.79 12.07
CA LEU A 108 9.51 -5.14 13.48
C LEU A 108 10.18 -6.51 13.62
N LYS A 109 11.37 -6.56 14.21
CA LYS A 109 12.16 -7.80 14.35
C LYS A 109 12.33 -8.53 13.01
N ASP A 110 12.77 -7.78 11.99
CA ASP A 110 13.00 -8.25 10.61
C ASP A 110 11.74 -8.65 9.84
N LYS A 111 10.56 -8.62 10.45
CA LYS A 111 9.29 -8.83 9.77
C LYS A 111 8.77 -7.51 9.19
N ALA A 112 8.67 -7.44 7.86
CA ALA A 112 8.08 -6.34 7.13
C ALA A 112 6.57 -6.54 6.96
N THR A 113 5.80 -5.48 7.21
CA THR A 113 4.37 -5.38 6.96
C THR A 113 4.14 -4.17 6.05
N LEU A 114 3.55 -4.40 4.88
CA LEU A 114 3.27 -3.39 3.86
C LEU A 114 1.79 -3.07 3.90
N THR A 115 1.45 -1.79 4.07
CA THR A 115 0.06 -1.36 4.21
C THR A 115 -0.27 -0.14 3.36
N ILE A 116 -1.56 0.01 3.04
CA ILE A 116 -2.14 1.21 2.41
C ILE A 116 -3.15 1.82 3.38
N ASP A 117 -3.06 3.13 3.62
CA ASP A 117 -4.08 3.87 4.37
C ASP A 117 -5.35 4.01 3.51
N THR A 118 -6.43 3.38 3.96
CA THR A 118 -7.73 3.38 3.27
C THR A 118 -8.64 4.52 3.73
N SER A 119 -8.20 5.29 4.72
CA SER A 119 -8.94 6.43 5.28
C SER A 119 -8.70 7.73 4.49
N GLY A 120 -7.73 7.74 3.57
CA GLY A 120 -7.41 8.90 2.74
C GLY A 120 -8.42 9.12 1.61
N GLU A 121 -8.55 10.37 1.14
CA GLU A 121 -9.47 10.78 0.06
C GLU A 121 -9.35 9.91 -1.20
N GLY A 122 -8.15 9.41 -1.49
CA GLY A 122 -7.89 8.62 -2.68
C GLY A 122 -8.56 7.25 -2.69
N PHE A 123 -8.53 6.56 -1.55
CA PHE A 123 -9.14 5.23 -1.43
C PHE A 123 -10.67 5.32 -1.45
N ILE A 124 -11.24 6.27 -0.72
CA ILE A 124 -12.70 6.50 -0.68
C ILE A 124 -13.22 6.85 -2.07
N SER A 125 -12.49 7.68 -2.84
CA SER A 125 -12.90 8.07 -4.19
C SER A 125 -12.94 6.90 -5.16
N VAL A 126 -11.94 6.01 -5.14
CA VAL A 126 -11.91 4.82 -6.02
C VAL A 126 -12.95 3.78 -5.60
N ALA A 127 -13.07 3.51 -4.29
CA ALA A 127 -14.06 2.56 -3.77
C ALA A 127 -15.50 2.97 -4.14
N ILE A 128 -15.82 4.27 -4.12
CA ILE A 128 -17.14 4.78 -4.54
C ILE A 128 -17.35 4.58 -6.05
N VAL A 129 -16.35 4.89 -6.89
CA VAL A 129 -16.46 4.75 -8.35
C VAL A 129 -16.66 3.29 -8.76
N ASP A 130 -15.92 2.37 -8.14
CA ASP A 130 -16.10 0.93 -8.39
C ASP A 130 -17.49 0.46 -7.93
N TYR A 131 -17.96 0.85 -6.75
CA TYR A 131 -19.30 0.47 -6.25
C TYR A 131 -20.44 0.97 -7.15
N THR A 132 -20.27 2.12 -7.79
CA THR A 132 -21.27 2.67 -8.71
C THR A 132 -21.28 1.93 -10.06
N THR A 133 -20.14 1.34 -10.45
CA THR A 133 -19.98 0.64 -11.72
C THR A 133 -20.50 -0.80 -11.66
N VAL A 134 -20.55 -1.44 -10.49
CA VAL A 134 -21.14 -2.79 -10.33
C VAL A 134 -22.68 -2.76 -10.23
N LEU A 135 -23.28 -1.58 -10.04
CA LEU A 135 -24.74 -1.42 -9.90
C LEU A 135 -25.45 -1.04 -11.21
N HIS A 136 -24.80 -1.10 -12.37
CA HIS A 136 -25.42 -0.87 -13.70
C HIS A 136 -25.08 -1.98 -14.70
#